data_AF-A0A832ARU8-F1
#
_entry.id   AF-A0A832ARU8-F1
#
_cell.length_a   1.000
_cell.length_b   1.000
_cell.length_c   1.000
_cell.angle_alpha   90.00
_cell.angle_beta   90.00
_cell.angle_gamma   90.00
#
_symmetry.space_group_name_H-M   'P 1'
#
loop_
_entity.id
_entity.type
_entity.pdbx_description
1 polymer ?
#
loop_
_entity_poly.entity_id
_entity_poly.type
_entity_poly.pdbx_seq_one_letter_code
_entity_poly.pdbx_strand_id
1 'polypeptide(L)'
;MRGDKLASLRQKLRRGTDAFEFNALIEGVSTLDETPPTDGPSAPEDAAVGPPPTPEDAAPPLQPQVSQQAPAPTAEEPQPPVPDALAAHSDRLRVALDTLGDRLIREGQDMAAALAAGSIEDAGLHLAHANQILEILHSVDPSGDLARQLHARCAPPAGKTWPGTAWSLVELAESPLSALLPEHAGDETLRALLYAAWGVSFEVAAQ
;
A
#
# COMPACT_ATOMS: atom_id res chain seq x y z
N MET A 1 19.84 -25.02 14.90
CA MET A 1 18.72 -25.58 14.13
C MET A 1 17.74 -24.52 13.55
N ARG A 2 18.09 -23.23 13.47
CA ARG A 2 17.27 -22.19 12.77
C ARG A 2 17.70 -21.94 11.32
N GLY A 3 18.95 -22.25 10.95
CA GLY A 3 19.48 -22.07 9.59
C GLY A 3 18.81 -22.95 8.52
N ASP A 4 18.39 -24.17 8.89
CA ASP A 4 17.78 -25.11 7.94
C ASP A 4 16.41 -24.65 7.45
N LYS A 5 15.68 -23.86 8.24
CA LYS A 5 14.36 -23.33 7.87
C LYS A 5 14.48 -22.25 6.79
N LEU A 6 15.46 -21.35 6.91
CA LEU A 6 15.72 -20.31 5.91
C LEU A 6 16.36 -20.89 4.64
N ALA A 7 17.22 -21.89 4.76
CA ALA A 7 17.75 -22.62 3.60
C ALA A 7 16.62 -23.35 2.84
N SER A 8 15.69 -23.98 3.56
CA SER A 8 14.50 -24.61 2.97
C SER A 8 13.56 -23.56 2.35
N LEU A 9 13.39 -22.39 2.99
CA LEU A 9 12.60 -21.27 2.45
C LEU A 9 13.22 -20.73 1.15
N ARG A 10 14.54 -20.50 1.13
CA ARG A 10 15.30 -20.07 -0.06
C ARG A 10 15.23 -21.10 -1.18
N GLN A 11 15.33 -22.40 -0.87
CA GLN A 11 15.19 -23.47 -1.87
C GLN A 11 13.77 -23.55 -2.43
N LYS A 12 12.75 -23.26 -1.62
CA LYS A 12 11.34 -23.20 -2.04
C LYS A 12 11.05 -21.98 -2.91
N LEU A 13 11.65 -20.83 -2.58
CA LEU A 13 11.63 -19.61 -3.39
C LEU A 13 12.37 -19.81 -4.72
N ARG A 14 13.51 -20.53 -4.71
CA ARG A 14 14.32 -20.82 -5.90
C ARG A 14 13.55 -21.55 -7.00
N ARG A 15 12.63 -22.45 -6.64
CA ARG A 15 11.74 -23.15 -7.59
C ARG A 15 10.62 -22.27 -8.15
N GLY A 16 10.34 -21.11 -7.55
CA GLY A 16 9.40 -20.11 -8.06
C GLY A 16 10.05 -18.99 -8.89
N THR A 17 11.37 -18.77 -8.75
CA THR A 17 12.13 -17.69 -9.42
C THR A 17 12.63 -18.01 -10.83
N ASP A 18 12.65 -19.27 -11.26
CA ASP A 18 13.10 -19.65 -12.63
C ASP A 18 12.09 -19.25 -13.74
N ALA A 19 11.05 -18.48 -13.40
CA ALA A 19 10.04 -17.97 -14.33
C ALA A 19 9.78 -16.46 -14.15
N PHE A 20 10.82 -15.66 -13.91
CA PHE A 20 10.66 -14.20 -13.75
C PHE A 20 10.93 -13.43 -15.04
N GLU A 21 9.89 -13.28 -15.85
CA GLU A 21 9.76 -12.22 -16.85
C GLU A 21 8.89 -11.10 -16.27
N PHE A 22 9.49 -9.92 -16.04
CA PHE A 22 8.82 -8.77 -15.41
C PHE A 22 7.59 -8.24 -16.22
N ASN A 23 7.44 -8.67 -17.48
CA ASN A 23 6.27 -8.36 -18.32
C ASN A 23 5.08 -9.33 -18.17
N ALA A 24 5.25 -10.50 -17.54
CA ALA A 24 4.14 -11.44 -17.28
C ALA A 24 3.29 -11.07 -16.04
N LEU A 25 3.67 -10.01 -15.30
CA LEU A 25 2.96 -9.55 -14.11
C LEU A 25 1.67 -8.76 -14.42
N ILE A 26 1.39 -8.41 -15.69
CA ILE A 26 0.24 -7.57 -16.08
C ILE A 26 -0.85 -8.34 -16.86
N GLU A 27 -0.54 -9.44 -17.53
CA GLU A 27 -1.52 -10.14 -18.39
C GLU A 27 -1.72 -11.61 -17.99
N GLY A 28 -2.70 -11.84 -17.11
CA GLY A 28 -3.53 -13.04 -17.08
C GLY A 28 -2.91 -14.34 -16.56
N VAL A 29 -3.44 -14.87 -15.46
CA VAL A 29 -4.27 -16.09 -15.43
C VAL A 29 -4.95 -16.17 -14.07
N SER A 30 -6.24 -15.87 -14.08
CA SER A 30 -7.20 -16.32 -13.08
C SER A 30 -7.50 -17.79 -13.32
N THR A 31 -7.47 -18.62 -12.27
CA THR A 31 -8.54 -19.57 -11.92
C THR A 31 -8.08 -20.39 -10.72
N LEU A 32 -8.64 -20.15 -9.54
CA LEU A 32 -8.95 -21.25 -8.63
C LEU A 32 -10.09 -20.82 -7.70
N ASP A 33 -11.27 -21.36 -8.03
CA ASP A 33 -12.47 -21.42 -7.20
C ASP A 33 -12.14 -21.94 -5.80
N GLU A 34 -12.59 -21.24 -4.77
CA GLU A 34 -12.76 -21.81 -3.43
C GLU A 34 -14.16 -21.45 -2.91
N THR A 35 -15.05 -22.44 -3.00
CA THR A 35 -16.39 -22.48 -2.43
C THR A 35 -16.38 -22.28 -0.90
N PRO A 36 -17.30 -21.48 -0.31
CA PRO A 36 -17.45 -21.44 1.13
C PRO A 36 -18.20 -22.68 1.63
N PRO A 37 -17.78 -23.33 2.74
CA PRO A 37 -18.59 -24.35 3.37
C PRO A 37 -19.75 -23.69 4.13
N THR A 38 -20.95 -24.10 3.73
CA THR A 38 -22.23 -23.94 4.43
C THR A 38 -22.23 -24.83 5.68
N ASP A 39 -22.28 -24.23 6.87
CA ASP A 39 -22.69 -24.92 8.10
C ASP A 39 -23.69 -24.04 8.86
N GLY A 40 -24.97 -24.42 8.79
CA GLY A 40 -25.89 -24.30 9.92
C GLY A 40 -26.07 -25.69 10.55
N PRO A 41 -27.04 -25.92 11.46
CA PRO A 41 -27.94 -24.99 12.14
C PRO A 41 -28.03 -25.27 13.67
N SER A 42 -28.79 -24.44 14.41
CA SER A 42 -29.87 -24.84 15.35
C SER A 42 -30.06 -23.85 16.51
N ALA A 43 -31.26 -23.27 16.57
CA ALA A 43 -31.94 -22.74 17.77
C ALA A 43 -32.50 -23.93 18.62
N PRO A 44 -33.28 -23.80 19.75
CA PRO A 44 -34.12 -22.66 20.16
C PRO A 44 -34.32 -22.42 21.70
N GLU A 45 -35.18 -21.42 22.01
CA GLU A 45 -36.05 -21.25 23.21
C GLU A 45 -35.39 -21.02 24.61
N ASP A 46 -35.87 -20.20 25.56
CA ASP A 46 -37.22 -19.73 25.92
C ASP A 46 -37.13 -18.56 26.96
N ALA A 47 -38.26 -17.88 27.18
CA ALA A 47 -38.68 -17.02 28.31
C ALA A 47 -38.11 -15.59 28.44
N ALA A 48 -38.81 -14.55 28.92
CA ALA A 48 -40.22 -14.16 29.08
C ALA A 48 -40.20 -12.75 29.74
N VAL A 49 -41.21 -11.89 29.47
CA VAL A 49 -41.61 -10.67 30.25
C VAL A 49 -40.61 -9.49 30.25
N GLY A 50 -40.89 -8.20 30.01
CA GLY A 50 -42.05 -7.33 29.76
C GLY A 50 -41.51 -5.87 29.65
N PRO A 51 -42.22 -4.87 29.08
CA PRO A 51 -41.66 -3.55 28.73
C PRO A 51 -41.88 -2.46 29.80
N PRO A 52 -41.01 -1.44 29.87
CA PRO A 52 -41.50 -0.05 30.13
C PRO A 52 -40.62 1.05 29.46
N PRO A 53 -40.95 2.35 29.58
CA PRO A 53 -42.10 3.05 29.02
C PRO A 53 -41.70 4.17 28.04
N THR A 54 -42.67 4.63 27.27
CA THR A 54 -42.70 5.83 26.42
C THR A 54 -42.49 7.12 27.23
N PRO A 55 -41.74 8.11 26.73
CA PRO A 55 -41.99 9.51 27.08
C PRO A 55 -43.03 10.09 26.11
N GLU A 56 -44.28 10.19 26.57
CA GLU A 56 -45.21 11.21 26.10
C GLU A 56 -44.77 12.53 26.74
N ASP A 57 -44.34 13.50 25.93
CA ASP A 57 -44.66 14.89 26.25
C ASP A 57 -45.09 15.60 24.95
N ALA A 58 -46.37 15.91 24.93
CA ALA A 58 -47.06 16.56 23.85
C ALA A 58 -47.06 18.07 24.11
N ALA A 59 -46.36 18.84 23.30
CA ALA A 59 -46.65 20.26 23.13
C ALA A 59 -47.47 20.45 21.83
N PRO A 60 -48.68 21.02 21.89
CA PRO A 60 -49.61 21.13 20.76
C PRO A 60 -49.20 22.21 19.72
N PRO A 61 -49.79 22.15 18.50
CA PRO A 61 -49.32 22.88 17.32
C PRO A 61 -49.86 24.32 17.28
N LEU A 62 -49.06 25.23 16.74
CA LEU A 62 -49.52 26.54 16.26
C LEU A 62 -48.95 26.81 14.86
N GLN A 63 -49.81 26.64 13.85
CA GLN A 63 -49.77 27.37 12.57
C GLN A 63 -50.98 28.33 12.57
N PRO A 64 -51.17 29.31 11.65
CA PRO A 64 -50.33 29.76 10.52
C PRO A 64 -50.23 31.32 10.36
N GLN A 65 -49.53 31.74 9.29
CA GLN A 65 -49.52 33.07 8.62
C GLN A 65 -48.66 34.15 9.30
N VAL A 66 -47.91 35.04 8.63
CA VAL A 66 -47.95 35.70 7.30
C VAL A 66 -46.48 36.10 7.02
N SER A 67 -45.85 35.93 5.85
CA SER A 67 -45.91 36.84 4.71
C SER A 67 -44.90 36.36 3.66
N GLN A 68 -45.38 36.23 2.43
CA GLN A 68 -44.54 36.17 1.24
C GLN A 68 -43.78 37.49 1.11
N GLN A 69 -42.44 37.42 1.07
CA GLN A 69 -41.66 38.43 0.37
C GLN A 69 -40.48 37.74 -0.27
N ALA A 70 -40.63 37.46 -1.56
CA ALA A 70 -39.55 36.99 -2.42
C ALA A 70 -38.42 38.02 -2.42
N PRO A 71 -37.16 37.63 -2.12
CA PRO A 71 -36.03 38.35 -2.66
C PRO A 71 -35.97 38.05 -4.16
N ALA A 72 -35.82 39.11 -4.95
CA ALA A 72 -35.66 39.04 -6.41
C ALA A 72 -34.62 37.97 -6.80
N PRO A 73 -34.80 37.27 -7.95
CA PRO A 73 -33.74 36.44 -8.50
C PRO A 73 -32.60 37.35 -8.90
N THR A 74 -31.59 37.47 -8.05
CA THR A 74 -30.29 37.99 -8.45
C THR A 74 -29.83 37.11 -9.59
N ALA A 75 -29.60 37.74 -10.74
CA ALA A 75 -29.15 37.09 -11.96
C ALA A 75 -28.03 36.09 -11.64
N GLU A 76 -28.29 34.82 -11.99
CA GLU A 76 -27.33 33.75 -12.03
C GLU A 76 -26.10 34.23 -12.82
N GLU A 77 -25.02 34.57 -12.11
CA GLU A 77 -23.71 34.55 -12.74
C GLU A 77 -23.50 33.11 -13.25
N PRO A 78 -23.12 32.92 -14.52
CA PRO A 78 -22.86 31.61 -15.05
C PRO A 78 -21.67 31.03 -14.27
N GLN A 79 -21.94 30.11 -13.34
CA GLN A 79 -20.89 29.32 -12.72
C GLN A 79 -20.13 28.61 -13.86
N PRO A 80 -18.80 28.81 -13.96
CA PRO A 80 -18.02 28.10 -14.95
C PRO A 80 -18.13 26.60 -14.68
N PRO A 81 -18.07 25.75 -15.71
CA PRO A 81 -18.23 24.31 -15.55
C PRO A 81 -17.13 23.79 -14.60
N VAL A 82 -17.55 23.34 -13.42
CA VAL A 82 -16.74 22.70 -12.37
C VAL A 82 -16.08 21.34 -12.75
N PRO A 83 -16.38 20.62 -13.88
CA PRO A 83 -15.73 19.35 -14.20
C PRO A 83 -14.21 19.42 -14.44
N ASP A 84 -13.71 20.51 -15.02
CA ASP A 84 -12.31 20.56 -15.51
C ASP A 84 -11.29 20.64 -14.37
N ALA A 85 -11.66 21.26 -13.25
CA ALA A 85 -10.78 21.37 -12.10
C ALA A 85 -10.50 19.99 -11.49
N LEU A 86 -11.54 19.17 -11.27
CA LEU A 86 -11.38 17.83 -10.67
C LEU A 86 -10.55 16.91 -11.57
N ALA A 87 -10.79 16.92 -12.89
CA ALA A 87 -10.00 16.17 -13.86
C ALA A 87 -8.52 16.57 -13.81
N ALA A 88 -8.22 17.88 -13.78
CA ALA A 88 -6.85 18.37 -13.72
C ALA A 88 -6.13 17.99 -12.41
N HIS A 89 -6.84 17.88 -11.28
CA HIS A 89 -6.25 17.41 -10.02
C HIS A 89 -5.93 15.91 -10.07
N SER A 90 -6.83 15.10 -10.65
CA SER A 90 -6.61 13.66 -10.84
C SER A 90 -5.40 13.39 -11.76
N ASP A 91 -5.26 14.14 -12.85
CA ASP A 91 -4.11 14.00 -13.76
C ASP A 91 -2.79 14.39 -13.08
N ARG A 92 -2.77 15.50 -12.33
CA ARG A 92 -1.59 15.90 -11.56
C ARG A 92 -1.20 14.85 -10.53
N LEU A 93 -2.18 14.28 -9.84
CA LEU A 93 -1.92 13.23 -8.85
C LEU A 93 -1.40 11.96 -9.51
N ARG A 94 -1.97 11.52 -10.62
CA ARG A 94 -1.47 10.40 -11.41
C ARG A 94 0.00 10.61 -11.81
N VAL A 95 0.32 11.79 -12.36
CA VAL A 95 1.71 12.13 -12.74
C VAL A 95 2.65 12.15 -11.53
N ALA A 96 2.19 12.64 -10.37
CA ALA A 96 2.98 12.63 -9.14
C ALA A 96 3.26 11.20 -8.66
N LEU A 97 2.25 10.33 -8.68
CA LEU A 97 2.40 8.91 -8.35
C LEU A 97 3.37 8.22 -9.31
N ASP A 98 3.19 8.41 -10.62
CA ASP A 98 4.11 7.86 -11.63
C ASP A 98 5.55 8.35 -11.40
N THR A 99 5.74 9.63 -11.06
CA THR A 99 7.07 10.22 -10.77
C THR A 99 7.71 9.59 -9.53
N LEU A 100 6.92 9.35 -8.47
CA LEU A 100 7.39 8.65 -7.27
C LEU A 100 7.74 7.20 -7.58
N GLY A 101 6.93 6.51 -8.40
CA GLY A 101 7.20 5.16 -8.88
C GLY A 101 8.50 5.05 -9.67
N ASP A 102 8.71 5.95 -10.64
CA ASP A 102 9.93 6.01 -11.44
C ASP A 102 11.17 6.32 -10.57
N ARG A 103 11.01 7.13 -9.53
CA ARG A 103 12.09 7.37 -8.56
C ARG A 103 12.37 6.13 -7.73
N LEU A 104 11.35 5.42 -7.25
CA LEU A 104 11.52 4.18 -6.48
C LEU A 104 12.27 3.12 -7.29
N ILE A 105 11.95 2.97 -8.59
CA ILE A 105 12.65 2.06 -9.49
C ILE A 105 14.14 2.45 -9.62
N ARG A 106 14.44 3.73 -9.78
CA ARG A 106 15.82 4.22 -9.86
C ARG A 106 16.61 3.97 -8.58
N GLU A 107 16.05 4.30 -7.41
CA GLU A 107 16.73 4.01 -6.14
C GLU A 107 16.99 2.49 -5.97
N GLY A 108 16.07 1.62 -6.42
CA GLY A 108 16.29 0.18 -6.44
C GLY A 108 17.45 -0.24 -7.37
N GLN A 109 17.55 0.37 -8.56
CA GLN A 109 18.64 0.12 -9.51
C GLN A 109 19.99 0.62 -8.97
N ASP A 110 20.01 1.82 -8.39
CA ASP A 110 21.21 2.43 -7.83
C ASP A 110 21.68 1.66 -6.58
N MET A 111 20.75 1.20 -5.74
CA MET A 111 21.05 0.27 -4.64
C MET A 111 21.70 -1.02 -5.15
N ALA A 112 21.14 -1.63 -6.20
CA ALA A 112 21.70 -2.85 -6.79
C ALA A 112 23.11 -2.62 -7.36
N ALA A 113 23.32 -1.47 -8.01
CA ALA A 113 24.64 -1.08 -8.53
C ALA A 113 25.66 -0.87 -7.40
N ALA A 114 25.27 -0.22 -6.30
CA ALA A 114 26.11 -0.03 -5.12
C ALA A 114 26.46 -1.36 -4.45
N LEU A 115 25.50 -2.29 -4.31
CA LEU A 115 25.73 -3.65 -3.81
C LEU A 115 26.70 -4.43 -4.71
N ALA A 116 26.57 -4.33 -6.03
CA ALA A 116 27.49 -4.95 -6.98
C ALA A 116 28.91 -4.38 -6.91
N ALA A 117 29.04 -3.09 -6.56
CA ALA A 117 30.32 -2.43 -6.31
C ALA A 117 30.90 -2.74 -4.90
N GLY A 118 30.15 -3.44 -4.04
CA GLY A 118 30.54 -3.71 -2.65
C GLY A 118 30.39 -2.51 -1.70
N SER A 119 29.72 -1.43 -2.13
CA SER A 119 29.46 -0.25 -1.31
C SER A 119 28.16 -0.41 -0.54
N ILE A 120 28.26 -0.96 0.68
CA ILE A 120 27.09 -1.17 1.56
C ILE A 120 26.51 0.16 2.05
N GLU A 121 27.36 1.16 2.28
CA GLU A 121 26.92 2.48 2.73
C GLU A 121 26.06 3.18 1.67
N ASP A 122 26.53 3.21 0.41
CA ASP A 122 25.77 3.80 -0.69
C ASP A 122 24.47 3.00 -0.95
N ALA A 123 24.53 1.67 -0.90
CA ALA A 123 23.34 0.84 -1.02
C ALA A 123 22.32 1.14 0.10
N GLY A 124 22.79 1.34 1.33
CA GLY A 124 21.97 1.73 2.46
C GLY A 124 21.32 3.10 2.25
N LEU A 125 22.06 4.07 1.72
CA LEU A 125 21.53 5.39 1.37
C LEU A 125 20.39 5.29 0.35
N HIS A 126 20.56 4.51 -0.71
CA HIS A 126 19.50 4.29 -1.70
C HIS A 126 18.29 3.56 -1.13
N LEU A 127 18.50 2.59 -0.22
CA LEU A 127 17.40 1.97 0.52
C LEU A 127 16.66 2.99 1.41
N ALA A 128 17.37 3.92 2.05
CA ALA A 128 16.75 4.98 2.85
C ALA A 128 15.87 5.89 2.00
N HIS A 129 16.35 6.28 0.80
CA HIS A 129 15.54 7.05 -0.15
C HIS A 129 14.31 6.28 -0.64
N ALA A 130 14.45 4.98 -0.92
CA ALA A 130 13.33 4.12 -1.28
C ALA A 130 12.27 4.08 -0.16
N ASN A 131 12.70 3.97 1.10
CA ASN A 131 11.80 4.01 2.26
C ASN A 131 11.06 5.35 2.36
N GLN A 132 11.76 6.47 2.15
CA GLN A 132 11.13 7.79 2.16
C GLN A 132 10.07 7.94 1.05
N ILE A 133 10.32 7.39 -0.14
CA ILE A 133 9.34 7.39 -1.23
C ILE A 133 8.12 6.55 -0.85
N LEU A 134 8.33 5.36 -0.27
CA LEU A 134 7.26 4.50 0.21
C LEU A 134 6.44 5.15 1.33
N GLU A 135 7.06 5.93 2.23
CA GLU A 135 6.35 6.70 3.25
C GLU A 135 5.42 7.74 2.63
N ILE A 136 5.88 8.46 1.61
CA ILE A 136 5.06 9.42 0.87
C ILE A 136 3.89 8.69 0.19
N LEU A 137 4.17 7.57 -0.50
CA LEU A 137 3.13 6.77 -1.16
C LEU A 137 2.08 6.26 -0.18
N HIS A 138 2.50 5.74 0.98
CA HIS A 138 1.60 5.33 2.06
C HIS A 138 0.81 6.50 2.64
N SER A 139 1.38 7.70 2.74
CA SER A 139 0.66 8.87 3.25
C SER A 139 -0.45 9.35 2.30
N VAL A 140 -0.25 9.18 0.99
CA VAL A 140 -1.18 9.64 -0.06
C VAL A 140 -2.23 8.57 -0.38
N ASP A 141 -1.82 7.31 -0.45
CA ASP A 141 -2.65 6.20 -0.89
C ASP A 141 -2.27 4.90 -0.15
N PRO A 142 -2.59 4.74 1.15
CA PRO A 142 -2.13 3.61 1.96
C PRO A 142 -2.41 2.23 1.36
N SER A 143 -3.56 2.06 0.71
CA SER A 143 -3.99 0.79 0.13
C SER A 143 -3.57 0.60 -1.34
N GLY A 144 -3.09 1.64 -2.01
CA GLY A 144 -2.83 1.62 -3.45
C GLY A 144 -4.09 1.72 -4.31
N ASP A 145 -5.27 1.92 -3.72
CA ASP A 145 -6.54 1.96 -4.44
C ASP A 145 -6.63 3.17 -5.36
N LEU A 146 -6.13 4.32 -4.91
CA LEU A 146 -6.15 5.55 -5.69
C LEU A 146 -5.23 5.44 -6.90
N ALA A 147 -4.02 4.90 -6.73
CA ALA A 147 -3.10 4.64 -7.81
C ALA A 147 -3.69 3.68 -8.85
N ARG A 148 -4.42 2.64 -8.41
CA ARG A 148 -5.15 1.74 -9.32
C ARG A 148 -6.27 2.44 -10.07
N GLN A 149 -7.10 3.22 -9.38
CA GLN A 149 -8.22 3.98 -9.99
C GLN A 149 -7.71 4.98 -11.02
N LEU A 150 -6.55 5.59 -10.77
CA LEU A 150 -5.89 6.53 -11.68
C LEU A 150 -5.04 5.86 -12.76
N HIS A 151 -4.97 4.52 -12.78
CA HIS A 151 -4.11 3.75 -13.68
C HIS A 151 -2.64 4.19 -13.66
N ALA A 152 -2.13 4.55 -12.47
CA ALA A 152 -0.71 4.84 -12.27
C ALA A 152 0.12 3.58 -12.54
N ARG A 153 1.25 3.72 -13.23
CA ARG A 153 2.10 2.58 -13.66
C ARG A 153 2.69 1.81 -12.48
N CYS A 154 2.94 2.53 -11.40
CA CYS A 154 3.50 1.96 -10.18
C CYS A 154 2.44 1.43 -9.21
N ALA A 155 1.15 1.44 -9.58
CA ALA A 155 0.09 0.97 -8.69
C ALA A 155 0.36 -0.48 -8.24
N PRO A 156 0.21 -0.80 -6.94
CA PRO A 156 0.40 -2.17 -6.48
C PRO A 156 -0.68 -3.08 -7.08
N PRO A 157 -0.37 -4.37 -7.32
CA PRO A 157 -1.32 -5.33 -7.87
C PRO A 157 -2.63 -5.39 -7.09
N ALA A 158 -3.70 -5.87 -7.74
CA ALA A 158 -5.00 -6.03 -7.08
C ALA A 158 -4.88 -6.88 -5.80
N GLY A 159 -5.47 -6.41 -4.70
CA GLY A 159 -5.39 -7.05 -3.39
C GLY A 159 -4.04 -6.91 -2.68
N LYS A 160 -3.10 -6.12 -3.22
CA LYS A 160 -1.83 -5.76 -2.58
C LYS A 160 -1.79 -4.27 -2.25
N THR A 161 -1.07 -3.94 -1.18
CA THR A 161 -0.75 -2.57 -0.76
C THR A 161 0.67 -2.23 -1.18
N TRP A 162 1.07 -0.97 -0.98
CA TRP A 162 2.49 -0.61 -1.06
C TRP A 162 3.33 -1.45 -0.08
N PRO A 163 4.58 -1.78 -0.42
CA PRO A 163 5.51 -2.39 0.51
C PRO A 163 5.68 -1.54 1.78
N GLY A 164 6.07 -2.16 2.89
CA GLY A 164 6.39 -1.44 4.12
C GLY A 164 7.59 -0.50 3.96
N THR A 165 7.71 0.48 4.85
CA THR A 165 8.79 1.49 4.84
C THR A 165 9.95 1.12 5.77
N ALA A 166 9.70 0.18 6.67
CA ALA A 166 10.69 -0.40 7.56
C ALA A 166 10.79 -1.89 7.24
N TRP A 167 12.02 -2.39 7.19
CA TRP A 167 12.31 -3.76 6.83
C TRP A 167 13.02 -4.44 7.98
N SER A 168 12.41 -5.49 8.52
CA SER A 168 13.17 -6.53 9.20
C SER A 168 13.99 -7.33 8.18
N LEU A 169 14.98 -8.08 8.66
CA LEU A 169 15.76 -9.00 7.80
C LEU A 169 14.85 -10.00 7.07
N VAL A 170 13.79 -10.46 7.73
CA VAL A 170 12.82 -11.41 7.14
C VAL A 170 12.00 -10.72 6.06
N GLU A 171 11.46 -9.54 6.35
CA GLU A 171 10.68 -8.78 5.38
C GLU A 171 11.51 -8.40 4.16
N LEU A 172 12.77 -7.96 4.35
CA LEU A 172 13.66 -7.65 3.24
C LEU A 172 13.93 -8.90 2.38
N ALA A 173 14.17 -10.06 3.01
CA ALA A 173 14.43 -11.31 2.31
C ALA A 173 13.20 -11.88 1.56
N GLU A 174 11.99 -11.55 2.01
CA GLU A 174 10.73 -11.93 1.36
C GLU A 174 10.22 -10.85 0.39
N SER A 175 10.83 -9.66 0.40
CA SER A 175 10.44 -8.55 -0.45
C SER A 175 10.89 -8.73 -1.91
N PRO A 176 10.28 -8.00 -2.85
CA PRO A 176 10.82 -7.88 -4.21
C PRO A 176 12.26 -7.35 -4.28
N LEU A 177 12.69 -6.56 -3.28
CA LEU A 177 14.07 -6.06 -3.20
C LEU A 177 15.09 -7.18 -2.94
N SER A 178 14.64 -8.34 -2.44
CA SER A 178 15.52 -9.50 -2.23
C SER A 178 16.20 -9.96 -3.52
N ALA A 179 15.55 -9.77 -4.67
CA ALA A 179 16.10 -10.10 -5.99
C ALA A 179 17.28 -9.20 -6.40
N LEU A 180 17.46 -8.04 -5.73
CA LEU A 180 18.56 -7.11 -5.97
C LEU A 180 19.79 -7.43 -5.13
N LEU A 181 19.67 -8.36 -4.18
CA LEU A 181 20.76 -8.75 -3.30
C LEU A 181 21.74 -9.67 -4.05
N PRO A 182 23.06 -9.52 -3.86
CA PRO A 182 24.04 -10.48 -4.35
C PRO A 182 23.73 -11.90 -3.89
N GLU A 183 23.97 -12.91 -4.73
CA GLU A 183 23.66 -14.32 -4.39
C GLU A 183 24.32 -14.81 -3.09
N HIS A 184 25.44 -14.21 -2.73
CA HIS A 184 26.24 -14.53 -1.54
C HIS A 184 25.98 -13.58 -0.36
N ALA A 185 24.98 -12.68 -0.46
CA ALA A 185 24.62 -11.78 0.62
C ALA A 185 24.14 -12.58 1.84
N GLY A 186 25.00 -12.65 2.86
CA GLY A 186 24.69 -13.27 4.14
C GLY A 186 23.88 -12.34 5.04
N ASP A 187 23.44 -12.87 6.18
CA ASP A 187 22.68 -12.10 7.17
C ASP A 187 23.46 -10.87 7.68
N GLU A 188 24.78 -10.93 7.73
CA GLU A 188 25.64 -9.81 8.12
C GLU A 188 25.61 -8.67 7.11
N THR A 189 25.66 -8.97 5.81
CA THR A 189 25.54 -7.99 4.72
C THR A 189 24.17 -7.30 4.78
N LEU A 190 23.11 -8.08 4.98
CA LEU A 190 21.76 -7.52 5.09
C LEU A 190 21.58 -6.65 6.33
N ARG A 191 22.16 -7.07 7.46
CA ARG A 191 22.14 -6.27 8.69
C ARG A 191 22.92 -4.95 8.49
N ALA A 192 24.10 -5.01 7.88
CA ALA A 192 24.89 -3.83 7.56
C ALA A 192 24.15 -2.89 6.62
N LEU A 193 23.48 -3.42 5.59
CA LEU A 193 22.62 -2.64 4.68
C LEU A 193 21.48 -1.93 5.42
N LEU A 194 20.76 -2.63 6.29
CA LEU A 194 19.67 -2.05 7.09
C LEU A 194 20.17 -0.97 8.05
N TYR A 195 21.33 -1.16 8.69
CA TYR A 195 21.94 -0.14 9.54
C TYR A 195 22.42 1.07 8.74
N ALA A 196 23.04 0.85 7.58
CA ALA A 196 23.46 1.92 6.69
C ALA A 196 22.26 2.78 6.23
N ALA A 197 21.09 2.16 5.98
CA ALA A 197 19.86 2.88 5.67
C ALA A 197 19.34 3.76 6.82
N TRP A 198 19.79 3.52 8.06
CA TRP A 198 19.54 4.38 9.21
C TRP A 198 20.70 5.35 9.53
N GLY A 199 21.70 5.42 8.65
CA GLY A 199 22.89 6.24 8.86
C GLY A 199 23.82 5.72 9.96
N VAL A 200 23.72 4.43 10.32
CA VAL A 200 24.57 3.78 11.32
C VAL A 200 25.65 2.99 10.60
N SER A 201 26.91 3.37 10.78
CA SER A 201 28.06 2.59 10.28
C SER A 201 28.16 1.26 11.04
N PHE A 202 28.23 0.16 10.29
CA PHE A 202 28.35 -1.20 10.84
C PHE A 202 29.62 -1.85 10.29
N GLU A 203 30.64 -2.01 11.12
CA GLU A 203 31.83 -2.76 10.74
C GLU A 203 31.48 -4.25 10.67
N VAL A 204 31.44 -4.79 9.44
CA VAL A 204 31.39 -6.24 9.24
C VAL A 204 32.78 -6.77 9.55
N ALA A 205 32.91 -7.59 10.59
CA ALA A 205 34.18 -8.24 10.91
C ALA A 205 34.60 -9.10 9.72
N ALA A 206 35.68 -8.71 9.04
CA ALA A 206 36.23 -9.48 7.93
C ALA A 206 36.60 -10.89 8.43
N GLN A 207 35.89 -11.91 7.93
CA GLN A 207 36.25 -13.32 8.10
C GLN A 207 37.03 -13.82 6.89
#